data_AF-A0A7C6UVY2-F1
#
_entry.id   AF-A0A7C6UVY2-F1
#
_cell.length_a   1.000
_cell.length_b   1.000
_cell.length_c   1.000
_cell.angle_alpha   90.00
_cell.angle_beta   90.00
_cell.angle_gamma   90.00
#
_symmetry.space_group_name_H-M   'P 1'
#
loop_
_entity.id
_entity.type
_entity.pdbx_description
1 polymer ?
#
loop_
_entity_poly.entity_id
_entity_poly.type
_entity_poly.pdbx_seq_one_letter_code
_entity_poly.pdbx_strand_id
1 'polypeptide(L)'
;MYKIRSEAEDRTYECDFQFVVYHELGYETRLYAASFTGRPSPVQAISATMLMGTTRFITISWPEGTKYPICYDVHIAADRVGDVSHAIAMPKESHRVLIAPDGDLDKALTAWVCSKFAVPPELNYKEIFKLEELNIVKNPDYPQWQNLKAWRIDSIKGSFISVIDERTVLESIEKALKEGRVAIPPSPVEGVFNPDMTLQEYLKANARVFAEKLNHVKPLHGLDEDKLHPAIVMERIPFPIQAHAIQSLVKALKRQNTAILCGDMGTGKSIVALGISNVLYHERSKKPTRILL
;
A
#
# COMPACT_ATOMS: atom_id res chain seq x y z
N MET A 1 -4.19 8.37 -32.05
CA MET A 1 -2.83 8.36 -31.46
C MET A 1 -2.98 8.71 -29.98
N TYR A 2 -2.42 7.93 -29.05
CA TYR A 2 -2.62 8.08 -27.61
C TYR A 2 -1.53 8.97 -27.00
N LYS A 3 -1.77 10.29 -26.97
CA LYS A 3 -0.77 11.30 -26.58
C LYS A 3 -1.20 12.12 -25.38
N ILE A 4 -0.23 12.40 -24.50
CA ILE A 4 -0.33 13.39 -23.44
C ILE A 4 0.65 14.54 -23.74
N ARG A 5 0.14 15.77 -23.66
CA ARG A 5 0.87 16.98 -24.07
C ARG A 5 0.81 18.05 -22.98
N SER A 6 1.88 18.84 -22.91
CA SER A 6 1.92 20.09 -22.16
C SER A 6 2.52 21.18 -23.04
N GLU A 7 1.97 22.39 -22.94
CA GLU A 7 2.44 23.58 -23.64
C GLU A 7 3.01 24.59 -22.64
N ALA A 8 4.24 25.02 -22.88
CA ALA A 8 4.91 26.04 -22.08
C ALA A 8 5.82 26.88 -22.96
N GLU A 9 5.64 28.22 -22.93
CA GLU A 9 6.58 29.21 -23.50
C GLU A 9 7.08 28.81 -24.90
N ASP A 10 6.13 28.65 -25.83
CA ASP A 10 6.35 28.28 -27.24
C ASP A 10 6.93 26.88 -27.51
N ARG A 11 6.90 25.99 -26.51
CA ARG A 11 7.29 24.58 -26.65
C ARG A 11 6.14 23.65 -26.33
N THR A 12 5.93 22.68 -27.22
CA THR A 12 5.02 21.55 -26.99
C THR A 12 5.85 20.33 -26.60
N TYR A 13 5.58 19.80 -25.41
CA TYR A 13 6.14 18.53 -24.94
C TYR A 13 5.09 17.44 -25.13
N GLU A 14 5.48 16.33 -25.75
CA GLU A 14 4.58 15.21 -26.04
C GLU A 14 5.18 13.89 -25.54
N CYS A 15 4.32 13.05 -24.94
CA CYS A 15 4.61 11.67 -24.59
C CYS A 15 3.47 10.75 -25.04
N ASP A 16 3.77 9.47 -25.21
CA ASP A 16 2.77 8.43 -25.39
C ASP A 16 2.24 8.02 -24.01
N PHE A 17 0.92 7.98 -23.83
CA PHE A 17 0.35 7.45 -22.59
C PHE A 17 -0.03 5.98 -22.75
N GLN A 18 0.14 5.22 -21.66
CA GLN A 18 -0.30 3.84 -21.52
C GLN A 18 -1.75 3.78 -21.02
N PHE A 19 -2.06 4.62 -20.03
CA PHE A 19 -3.43 4.87 -19.59
C PHE A 19 -3.58 6.26 -18.98
N VAL A 20 -4.81 6.76 -18.94
CA VAL A 20 -5.22 7.92 -18.14
C VAL A 20 -6.52 7.63 -17.40
N VAL A 21 -6.65 8.14 -16.18
CA VAL A 21 -7.84 8.04 -15.33
C VAL A 21 -8.33 9.45 -15.03
N TYR A 22 -9.56 9.76 -15.40
CA TYR A 22 -10.13 11.09 -15.26
C TYR A 22 -11.61 11.04 -14.85
N HIS A 23 -12.16 12.19 -14.48
CA HIS A 23 -13.57 12.35 -14.17
C HIS A 23 -14.10 13.68 -14.67
N GLU A 24 -15.38 13.74 -14.98
CA GLU A 24 -16.06 14.95 -15.44
C GLU A 24 -16.92 15.51 -14.29
N LEU A 25 -16.46 16.60 -13.68
CA LEU A 25 -17.12 17.29 -12.58
C LEU A 25 -17.77 18.56 -13.12
N GLY A 26 -18.99 18.42 -13.64
CA GLY A 26 -19.73 19.54 -14.24
C GLY A 26 -19.02 20.07 -15.49
N TYR A 27 -18.41 21.26 -15.38
CA TYR A 27 -17.69 21.90 -16.49
C TYR A 27 -16.19 21.59 -16.53
N GLU A 28 -15.66 20.89 -15.52
CA GLU A 28 -14.24 20.59 -15.41
C GLU A 28 -13.95 19.10 -15.63
N THR A 29 -12.94 18.80 -16.44
CA THR A 29 -12.35 17.45 -16.49
C THR A 29 -11.18 17.40 -15.53
N ARG A 30 -11.16 16.44 -14.61
CA ARG A 30 -10.07 16.26 -13.65
C ARG A 30 -9.25 15.02 -13.98
N LEU A 31 -7.93 15.17 -14.08
CA LEU A 31 -7.00 14.06 -14.19
C LEU A 31 -6.65 13.55 -12.80
N TYR A 32 -6.90 12.26 -12.54
CA TYR A 32 -6.54 11.61 -11.29
C TYR A 32 -5.24 10.82 -11.42
N ALA A 33 -5.05 10.09 -12.52
CA ALA A 33 -3.83 9.34 -12.77
C ALA A 33 -3.48 9.28 -14.25
N ALA A 34 -2.20 9.12 -14.54
CA ALA A 34 -1.70 8.91 -15.89
C ALA A 34 -0.40 8.10 -15.85
N SER A 35 -0.23 7.20 -16.81
CA SER A 35 1.04 6.52 -17.07
C SER A 35 1.51 6.90 -18.46
N PHE A 36 2.72 7.45 -18.60
CA PHE A 36 3.22 7.94 -19.87
C PHE A 36 4.73 7.80 -20.03
N THR A 37 5.14 7.59 -21.28
CA THR A 37 6.53 7.31 -21.67
C THR A 37 6.96 8.21 -22.81
N GLY A 38 8.24 8.59 -22.79
CA GLY A 38 8.83 9.41 -23.84
C GLY A 38 10.32 9.67 -23.60
N ARG A 39 10.89 10.62 -24.34
CA ARG A 39 12.25 11.10 -24.05
C ARG A 39 12.28 11.77 -22.65
N PRO A 40 13.43 11.78 -21.96
CA PRO A 40 13.53 12.33 -20.60
C PRO A 40 13.02 13.77 -20.47
N SER A 41 13.34 14.64 -21.44
CA SER A 41 12.95 16.06 -21.40
C SER A 41 11.42 16.25 -21.47
N PRO A 42 10.68 15.67 -22.45
CA PRO A 42 9.22 15.70 -22.45
C PRO A 42 8.57 15.13 -21.19
N VAL A 43 9.06 13.99 -20.68
CA VAL A 43 8.51 13.37 -19.47
C VAL A 43 8.67 14.31 -18.29
N GLN A 44 9.87 14.87 -18.08
CA GLN A 44 10.12 15.83 -17.01
C GLN A 44 9.25 17.09 -17.12
N ALA A 45 9.07 17.62 -18.33
CA ALA A 45 8.27 18.82 -18.54
C ALA A 45 6.78 18.57 -18.23
N ILE A 46 6.22 17.45 -18.68
CA ILE A 46 4.83 17.07 -18.38
C ILE A 46 4.66 16.80 -16.87
N SER A 47 5.60 16.08 -16.26
CA SER A 47 5.59 15.83 -14.81
C SER A 47 5.67 17.13 -13.99
N ALA A 48 6.55 18.06 -14.36
CA ALA A 48 6.63 19.37 -13.72
C ALA A 48 5.33 20.15 -13.86
N THR A 49 4.70 20.13 -15.05
CA THR A 49 3.40 20.78 -15.28
C THR A 49 2.33 20.25 -14.31
N MET A 50 2.25 18.92 -14.15
CA MET A 50 1.32 18.27 -13.23
C MET A 50 1.59 18.63 -11.76
N LEU A 51 2.87 18.73 -11.36
CA LEU A 51 3.27 19.03 -9.99
C LEU A 51 3.07 20.51 -9.61
N MET A 52 3.22 21.43 -10.55
CA MET A 52 3.07 22.86 -10.28
C MET A 52 1.62 23.27 -9.97
N GLY A 53 0.63 22.43 -10.31
CA GLY A 53 -0.79 22.71 -10.05
C GLY A 53 -1.29 24.00 -10.72
N THR A 54 -0.58 24.48 -11.74
CA THR A 54 -0.96 25.68 -12.50
C THR A 54 -2.08 25.40 -13.48
N THR A 55 -2.77 26.44 -13.94
CA THR A 55 -3.78 26.37 -15.02
C THR A 55 -3.20 26.00 -16.40
N ARG A 56 -1.93 25.60 -16.49
CA ARG A 56 -1.34 25.12 -17.74
C ARG A 56 -2.05 23.83 -18.15
N PHE A 57 -2.71 23.88 -19.31
CA PHE A 57 -3.57 22.80 -19.78
C PHE A 57 -2.74 21.59 -20.21
N ILE A 58 -2.90 20.49 -19.50
CA ILE A 58 -2.50 19.19 -20.01
C ILE A 58 -3.54 18.81 -21.05
N THR A 59 -3.09 18.37 -22.22
CA THR A 59 -3.97 17.86 -23.27
C THR A 59 -3.77 16.36 -23.39
N ILE A 60 -4.87 15.61 -23.32
CA ILE A 60 -4.87 14.16 -23.55
C ILE A 60 -5.65 13.93 -24.84
N SER A 61 -5.06 13.23 -25.80
CA SER A 61 -5.69 12.92 -27.08
C SER A 61 -5.58 11.43 -27.40
N TRP A 62 -6.66 10.88 -27.94
CA TRP A 62 -6.78 9.49 -28.38
C TRP A 62 -7.67 9.45 -29.64
N PRO A 63 -7.77 8.33 -30.38
CA PRO A 63 -8.50 8.30 -31.65
C PRO A 63 -9.95 8.80 -31.55
N GLU A 64 -10.63 8.50 -30.45
CA GLU A 64 -12.04 8.81 -30.23
C GLU A 64 -12.28 10.19 -29.58
N GLY A 65 -11.23 10.92 -29.15
CA GLY A 65 -11.43 12.22 -28.52
C GLY A 65 -10.20 12.90 -27.92
N THR A 66 -10.41 14.13 -27.46
CA THR A 66 -9.42 14.94 -26.76
C THR A 66 -10.03 15.53 -25.50
N LYS A 67 -9.25 15.59 -24.41
CA LYS A 67 -9.62 16.24 -23.15
C LYS A 67 -8.53 17.18 -22.69
N TYR A 68 -8.96 18.19 -21.94
CA TYR A 68 -8.10 19.21 -21.36
C TYR A 68 -8.22 19.16 -19.84
N PRO A 69 -7.74 18.08 -19.19
CA PRO A 69 -7.98 17.94 -17.78
C PRO A 69 -7.10 18.87 -16.95
N ILE A 70 -7.63 19.24 -15.79
CA ILE A 70 -6.89 19.88 -14.73
C ILE A 70 -6.32 18.80 -13.83
N CYS A 71 -5.05 18.95 -13.47
CA CYS A 71 -4.34 18.03 -12.59
C CYS A 71 -3.99 18.78 -11.30
N TYR A 72 -4.44 18.23 -10.17
CA TYR A 72 -4.14 18.80 -8.85
C TYR A 72 -3.53 17.72 -7.97
N ASP A 73 -2.56 18.12 -7.17
CA ASP A 73 -2.09 17.38 -5.99
C ASP A 73 -1.76 15.90 -6.30
N VAL A 74 -0.90 15.70 -7.29
CA VAL A 74 -0.41 14.37 -7.69
C VAL A 74 0.95 14.05 -7.07
N HIS A 75 1.21 12.76 -6.90
CA HIS A 75 2.53 12.20 -6.71
C HIS A 75 3.01 11.63 -8.05
N ILE A 76 4.27 11.88 -8.41
CA ILE A 76 4.85 11.35 -9.64
C ILE A 76 6.04 10.48 -9.29
N ALA A 77 5.96 9.21 -9.68
CA ALA A 77 7.10 8.31 -9.71
C ALA A 77 7.59 8.22 -11.15
N ALA A 78 8.89 8.44 -11.38
CA ALA A 78 9.48 8.32 -12.69
C ALA A 78 10.76 7.50 -12.62
N ASP A 79 10.99 6.69 -13.65
CA ASP A 79 12.19 5.90 -13.83
C ASP A 79 12.73 6.04 -15.26
N ARG A 80 14.02 5.75 -15.45
CA ARG A 80 14.71 5.89 -16.73
C ARG A 80 15.37 4.57 -17.13
N VAL A 81 15.05 4.13 -18.34
CA VAL A 81 15.68 2.95 -18.97
C VAL A 81 16.29 3.40 -20.30
N GLY A 82 17.61 3.59 -20.31
CA GLY A 82 18.34 4.10 -21.48
C GLY A 82 17.89 5.51 -21.88
N ASP A 83 17.38 5.65 -23.09
CA ASP A 83 16.93 6.94 -23.65
C ASP A 83 15.42 7.19 -23.50
N VAL A 84 14.74 6.29 -22.78
CA VAL A 84 13.31 6.41 -22.49
C VAL A 84 13.11 6.63 -21.00
N SER A 85 12.22 7.55 -20.66
CA SER A 85 11.72 7.74 -19.31
C SER A 85 10.25 7.31 -19.25
N HIS A 86 9.87 6.69 -18.13
CA HIS A 86 8.50 6.34 -17.79
C HIS A 86 8.11 7.11 -16.54
N ALA A 87 6.95 7.74 -16.56
CA ALA A 87 6.37 8.38 -15.39
C ALA A 87 4.95 7.85 -15.15
N ILE A 88 4.63 7.68 -13.86
CA ILE A 88 3.28 7.44 -13.38
C ILE A 88 2.91 8.58 -12.45
N ALA A 89 1.91 9.34 -12.85
CA ALA A 89 1.23 10.31 -12.01
C ALA A 89 0.06 9.62 -11.31
N MET A 90 0.05 9.69 -9.98
CA MET A 90 -0.97 9.13 -9.11
C MET A 90 -1.57 10.25 -8.25
N PRO A 91 -2.85 10.19 -7.89
CA PRO A 91 -3.43 11.19 -7.01
C PRO A 91 -2.83 11.05 -5.61
N LYS A 92 -2.61 12.17 -4.91
CA LYS A 92 -2.34 12.08 -3.47
C LYS A 92 -3.57 11.54 -2.73
N GLU A 93 -3.31 11.02 -1.53
CA GLU A 93 -4.32 10.32 -0.72
C GLU A 93 -5.59 11.15 -0.45
N SER A 94 -5.49 12.49 -0.50
CA SER A 94 -6.59 13.44 -0.35
C SER A 94 -7.72 13.24 -1.36
N HIS A 95 -7.47 12.61 -2.51
CA HIS A 95 -8.46 12.43 -3.57
C HIS A 95 -9.24 11.12 -3.51
N ARG A 96 -8.86 10.19 -2.62
CA ARG A 96 -9.59 8.94 -2.36
C ARG A 96 -9.93 8.15 -3.63
N VAL A 97 -8.95 8.07 -4.52
CA VAL A 97 -9.07 7.32 -5.77
C VAL A 97 -8.37 5.97 -5.61
N LEU A 98 -9.09 4.93 -6.00
CA LEU A 98 -8.63 3.55 -6.06
C LEU A 98 -8.34 3.21 -7.52
N ILE A 99 -7.17 2.63 -7.79
CA ILE A 99 -6.78 2.16 -9.12
C ILE A 99 -6.38 0.70 -8.97
N ALA A 100 -7.05 -0.17 -9.72
CA ALA A 100 -6.81 -1.61 -9.74
C ALA A 100 -6.29 -2.02 -11.12
N PRO A 101 -4.96 -2.20 -11.29
CA PRO A 101 -4.36 -2.64 -12.56
C PRO A 101 -4.89 -4.01 -13.04
N ASP A 102 -5.18 -4.90 -12.10
CA ASP A 102 -5.76 -6.23 -12.33
C ASP A 102 -7.28 -6.19 -12.53
N GLY A 103 -7.91 -5.04 -12.33
CA GLY A 103 -9.36 -4.84 -12.41
C GLY A 103 -10.14 -5.26 -11.16
N ASP A 104 -9.44 -5.73 -10.12
CA ASP A 104 -10.05 -6.13 -8.85
C ASP A 104 -10.18 -4.93 -7.90
N LEU A 105 -11.25 -4.18 -8.10
CA LEU A 105 -11.54 -3.00 -7.29
C LEU A 105 -11.98 -3.33 -5.86
N ASP A 106 -12.45 -4.55 -5.58
CA ASP A 106 -12.83 -4.98 -4.24
C ASP A 106 -11.60 -5.18 -3.36
N LYS A 107 -10.60 -5.85 -3.92
CA LYS A 107 -9.29 -5.99 -3.31
C LYS A 107 -8.63 -4.63 -3.08
N ALA A 108 -8.68 -3.73 -4.07
CA ALA A 108 -8.12 -2.38 -3.95
C ALA A 108 -8.83 -1.56 -2.86
N LEU A 109 -10.17 -1.60 -2.80
CA LEU A 109 -10.96 -0.94 -1.76
C LEU A 109 -10.61 -1.48 -0.38
N THR A 110 -10.60 -2.80 -0.22
CA THR A 110 -10.27 -3.47 1.05
C THR A 110 -8.88 -3.08 1.53
N ALA A 111 -7.88 -3.15 0.65
CA ALA A 111 -6.51 -2.74 0.96
C ALA A 111 -6.42 -1.28 1.40
N TRP A 112 -7.14 -0.37 0.71
CA TRP A 112 -7.18 1.03 1.09
C TRP A 112 -7.81 1.24 2.46
N VAL A 113 -8.98 0.64 2.73
CA VAL A 113 -9.67 0.79 4.02
C VAL A 113 -8.79 0.26 5.16
N CYS A 114 -8.24 -0.96 5.03
CA CYS A 114 -7.38 -1.55 6.06
C CYS A 114 -6.04 -0.83 6.23
N SER A 115 -5.56 -0.10 5.22
CA SER A 115 -4.37 0.76 5.34
C SER A 115 -4.64 2.04 6.14
N LYS A 116 -5.92 2.45 6.23
CA LYS A 116 -6.34 3.71 6.85
C LYS A 116 -7.01 3.52 8.21
N PHE A 117 -7.68 2.40 8.43
CA PHE A 117 -8.53 2.15 9.59
C PHE A 117 -8.28 0.76 10.16
N ALA A 118 -8.40 0.60 11.48
CA ALA A 118 -8.21 -0.67 12.16
C ALA A 118 -9.44 -1.59 12.01
N VAL A 119 -9.71 -2.04 10.79
CA VAL A 119 -10.91 -2.83 10.44
C VAL A 119 -10.58 -4.14 9.73
N PRO A 120 -11.43 -5.19 9.83
CA PRO A 120 -11.15 -6.51 9.27
C PRO A 120 -11.20 -6.53 7.73
N PRO A 121 -10.23 -7.14 7.03
CA PRO A 121 -10.22 -7.18 5.56
C PRO A 121 -11.36 -8.03 4.96
N GLU A 122 -12.04 -8.86 5.75
CA GLU A 122 -13.04 -9.79 5.25
C GLU A 122 -14.44 -9.16 5.06
N LEU A 123 -14.63 -7.89 5.47
CA LEU A 123 -15.90 -7.19 5.32
C LEU A 123 -16.12 -6.68 3.90
N ASN A 124 -17.38 -6.70 3.44
CA ASN A 124 -17.75 -6.13 2.15
C ASN A 124 -17.89 -4.59 2.22
N TYR A 125 -16.79 -3.87 1.99
CA TYR A 125 -16.74 -2.42 2.07
C TYR A 125 -17.56 -1.67 0.99
N LYS A 126 -17.98 -2.34 -0.08
CA LYS A 126 -18.93 -1.75 -1.06
C LYS A 126 -20.24 -1.35 -0.41
N GLU A 127 -20.63 -2.02 0.67
CA GLU A 127 -21.85 -1.70 1.41
C GLU A 127 -21.68 -0.54 2.39
N ILE A 128 -20.44 -0.09 2.61
CA ILE A 128 -20.14 1.02 3.51
C ILE A 128 -19.94 2.30 2.71
N PHE A 129 -19.25 2.24 1.57
CA PHE A 129 -18.85 3.42 0.80
C PHE A 129 -19.72 3.64 -0.43
N LYS A 130 -19.97 4.92 -0.73
CA LYS A 130 -20.50 5.36 -2.01
C LYS A 130 -19.34 5.51 -2.97
N LEU A 131 -19.35 4.68 -4.00
CA LEU A 131 -18.27 4.54 -4.97
C LEU A 131 -18.72 5.09 -6.31
N GLU A 132 -17.83 5.82 -6.97
CA GLU A 132 -18.06 6.42 -8.27
C GLU A 132 -17.06 5.86 -9.28
N GLU A 133 -17.55 5.36 -10.41
CA GLU A 133 -16.68 4.84 -11.47
C GLU A 133 -16.02 5.97 -12.24
N LEU A 134 -14.71 5.85 -12.42
CA LEU A 134 -13.91 6.85 -13.12
C LEU A 134 -13.75 6.48 -14.59
N ASN A 135 -13.63 7.52 -15.43
CA ASN A 135 -13.37 7.33 -16.85
C ASN A 135 -11.90 6.94 -17.06
N ILE A 136 -11.68 5.97 -17.94
CA ILE A 136 -10.34 5.45 -18.22
C ILE A 136 -10.15 5.37 -19.72
N VAL A 137 -9.06 5.95 -20.22
CA VAL A 137 -8.57 5.72 -21.59
C VAL A 137 -7.35 4.83 -21.50
N LYS A 138 -7.38 3.72 -22.25
CA LYS A 138 -6.30 2.72 -22.29
C LYS A 138 -5.73 2.70 -23.70
N ASN A 139 -4.41 2.71 -23.79
CA ASN A 139 -3.73 2.51 -25.05
C ASN A 139 -3.65 1.00 -25.35
N PRO A 140 -4.23 0.52 -26.48
CA PRO A 140 -4.25 -0.90 -26.84
C PRO A 140 -2.85 -1.50 -27.03
N ASP A 141 -1.83 -0.68 -27.30
CA ASP A 141 -0.45 -1.14 -27.45
C ASP A 141 0.16 -1.66 -26.13
N TYR A 142 -0.50 -1.42 -24.99
CA TYR A 142 -0.05 -1.81 -23.65
C TYR A 142 -1.03 -2.79 -22.98
N PRO A 143 -0.89 -4.11 -23.24
CA PRO A 143 -1.84 -5.12 -22.79
C PRO A 143 -1.92 -5.24 -21.26
N GLN A 144 -0.87 -4.86 -20.53
CA GLN A 144 -0.83 -4.94 -19.06
C GLN A 144 -1.87 -4.05 -18.37
N TRP A 145 -2.42 -3.05 -19.06
CA TRP A 145 -3.42 -2.12 -18.50
C TRP A 145 -4.85 -2.38 -18.98
N GLN A 146 -5.09 -3.44 -19.76
CA GLN A 146 -6.41 -3.70 -20.35
C GLN A 146 -7.49 -3.95 -19.29
N ASN A 147 -7.10 -4.56 -18.17
CA ASN A 147 -8.01 -4.82 -17.05
C ASN A 147 -8.11 -3.64 -16.08
N LEU A 148 -7.37 -2.55 -16.28
CA LEU A 148 -7.34 -1.44 -15.33
C LEU A 148 -8.75 -0.89 -15.10
N LYS A 149 -9.14 -0.77 -13.83
CA LYS A 149 -10.36 -0.10 -13.40
C LYS A 149 -10.03 0.88 -12.28
N ALA A 150 -10.93 1.84 -12.05
CA ALA A 150 -10.73 2.86 -11.03
C ALA A 150 -12.05 3.33 -10.42
N TRP A 151 -12.03 3.55 -9.11
CA TRP A 151 -13.12 4.16 -8.35
C TRP A 151 -12.65 5.41 -7.63
N ARG A 152 -13.57 6.34 -7.44
CA ARG A 152 -13.45 7.38 -6.43
C ARG A 152 -14.39 7.06 -5.26
N ILE A 153 -13.87 7.20 -4.05
CA ILE A 153 -14.67 7.10 -2.83
C ILE A 153 -15.28 8.49 -2.56
N ASP A 154 -16.56 8.64 -2.87
CA ASP A 154 -17.29 9.90 -2.73
C ASP A 154 -17.57 10.19 -1.24
N SER A 155 -18.31 9.28 -0.60
CA SER A 155 -18.72 9.40 0.79
C SER A 155 -19.02 8.04 1.41
N ILE A 156 -19.45 8.05 2.67
CA ILE A 156 -20.05 6.90 3.32
C ILE A 156 -21.54 6.82 2.91
N LYS A 157 -22.03 5.62 2.58
CA LYS A 157 -23.44 5.38 2.24
C LYS A 157 -24.35 5.82 3.40
N GLY A 158 -25.32 6.67 3.10
CA GLY A 158 -26.28 7.17 4.08
C GLY A 158 -25.74 8.29 4.99
N SER A 159 -24.54 8.81 4.74
CA SER A 159 -24.01 10.01 5.38
C SER A 159 -23.93 11.16 4.38
N PHE A 160 -24.31 12.36 4.83
CA PHE A 160 -24.10 13.61 4.08
C PHE A 160 -22.72 14.22 4.34
N ILE A 161 -21.92 13.59 5.20
CA ILE A 161 -20.59 14.07 5.58
C ILE A 161 -19.58 13.56 4.55
N SER A 162 -18.85 14.49 3.94
CA SER A 162 -17.76 14.18 3.01
C SER A 162 -16.47 13.81 3.73
N VAL A 163 -16.37 14.04 5.04
CA VAL A 163 -15.23 13.59 5.87
C VAL A 163 -15.38 12.10 6.17
N ILE A 164 -14.32 11.34 5.88
CA ILE A 164 -14.23 9.91 6.21
C ILE A 164 -13.13 9.80 7.26
N ASP A 165 -13.53 9.51 8.50
CA ASP A 165 -12.64 9.26 9.62
C ASP A 165 -12.93 7.89 10.25
N GLU A 166 -12.06 7.43 11.15
CA GLU A 166 -12.21 6.09 11.74
C GLU A 166 -13.53 5.93 12.49
N ARG A 167 -13.96 6.95 13.24
CA ARG A 167 -15.21 6.91 14.00
C ARG A 167 -16.41 6.71 13.08
N THR A 168 -16.53 7.53 12.04
CA THR A 168 -17.67 7.47 11.09
C THR A 168 -17.68 6.16 10.30
N VAL A 169 -16.50 5.62 9.96
CA VAL A 169 -16.37 4.30 9.32
C VAL A 169 -16.88 3.20 10.26
N LEU A 170 -16.44 3.18 11.52
CA LEU A 170 -16.86 2.19 12.52
C LEU A 170 -18.37 2.25 12.80
N GLU A 171 -18.92 3.45 13.00
CA GLU A 171 -20.37 3.66 13.18
C GLU A 171 -21.17 3.13 11.98
N SER A 172 -20.63 3.31 10.76
CA SER A 172 -21.29 2.87 9.53
C SER A 172 -21.21 1.36 9.33
N ILE A 173 -20.10 0.74 9.73
CA ILE A 173 -19.96 -0.72 9.77
C ILE A 173 -20.94 -1.30 10.78
N GLU A 174 -21.00 -0.75 12.00
CA GLU A 174 -21.93 -1.20 13.04
C GLU A 174 -23.39 -1.12 12.56
N LYS A 175 -23.76 0.01 11.95
CA LYS A 175 -25.09 0.18 11.35
C LYS A 175 -25.34 -0.84 10.24
N ALA A 176 -24.40 -1.03 9.32
CA ALA A 176 -24.55 -1.98 8.21
C ALA A 176 -24.65 -3.44 8.69
N LEU A 177 -23.96 -3.80 9.76
CA LEU A 177 -24.08 -5.11 10.42
C LEU A 177 -25.47 -5.29 11.05
N LYS A 178 -25.96 -4.29 11.80
CA LYS A 178 -27.31 -4.33 12.40
C LYS A 178 -28.43 -4.40 11.36
N GLU A 179 -28.23 -3.74 10.22
CA GLU A 179 -29.16 -3.75 9.08
C GLU A 179 -29.03 -5.00 8.21
N GLY A 180 -28.04 -5.87 8.44
CA GLY A 180 -27.78 -7.07 7.64
C GLY A 180 -27.23 -6.79 6.24
N ARG A 181 -26.79 -5.55 5.95
CA ARG A 181 -26.14 -5.20 4.67
C ARG A 181 -24.72 -5.75 4.58
N VAL A 182 -24.03 -5.84 5.71
CA VAL A 182 -22.73 -6.51 5.84
C VAL A 182 -22.93 -7.75 6.68
N ALA A 183 -22.41 -8.88 6.21
CA ALA A 183 -22.39 -10.13 6.95
C ALA A 183 -20.98 -10.35 7.53
N ILE A 184 -20.92 -10.85 8.76
CA ILE A 184 -19.66 -11.39 9.31
C ILE A 184 -19.43 -12.72 8.58
N PRO A 185 -18.27 -12.92 7.93
CA PRO A 185 -17.99 -14.16 7.24
C PRO A 185 -18.01 -15.33 8.21
N PRO A 186 -18.48 -16.51 7.78
CA PRO A 186 -18.48 -17.69 8.62
C PRO A 186 -17.04 -18.06 8.99
N SER A 187 -16.79 -18.31 10.27
CA SER A 187 -15.52 -18.83 10.76
C SER A 187 -15.65 -20.35 10.90
N PRO A 188 -14.65 -21.13 10.45
CA PRO A 188 -14.61 -22.57 10.72
C PRO A 188 -14.41 -22.88 12.20
N VAL A 189 -14.01 -21.88 12.99
CA VAL A 189 -13.79 -22.01 14.42
C VAL A 189 -14.74 -21.09 15.18
N GLU A 190 -15.51 -21.67 16.08
CA GLU A 190 -16.37 -20.91 16.99
C GLU A 190 -15.53 -20.33 18.12
N GLY A 191 -15.43 -19.00 18.15
CA GLY A 191 -14.82 -18.28 19.26
C GLY A 191 -15.78 -18.15 20.42
N VAL A 192 -15.25 -18.16 21.64
CA VAL A 192 -16.01 -17.86 22.85
C VAL A 192 -15.86 -16.37 23.15
N PHE A 193 -16.96 -15.62 23.11
CA PHE A 193 -17.00 -14.22 23.51
C PHE A 193 -18.12 -13.98 24.52
N ASN A 194 -17.76 -13.41 25.67
CA ASN A 194 -18.71 -12.87 26.63
C ASN A 194 -18.27 -11.41 26.93
N PRO A 195 -19.18 -10.42 26.81
CA PRO A 195 -18.87 -9.01 27.10
C PRO A 195 -18.22 -8.77 28.46
N ASP A 196 -18.49 -9.62 29.46
CA ASP A 196 -17.96 -9.49 30.82
C ASP A 196 -16.53 -10.06 30.97
N MET A 197 -15.98 -10.71 29.94
CA MET A 197 -14.63 -11.26 29.97
C MET A 197 -13.57 -10.16 29.91
N THR A 198 -12.53 -10.31 30.73
CA THR A 198 -11.28 -9.60 30.54
C THR A 198 -10.56 -10.08 29.28
N LEU A 199 -9.63 -9.27 28.73
CA LEU A 199 -8.79 -9.67 27.61
C LEU A 199 -8.03 -10.98 27.88
N GLN A 200 -7.55 -11.17 29.11
CA GLN A 200 -6.81 -12.38 29.48
C GLN A 200 -7.70 -13.63 29.44
N GLU A 201 -8.94 -13.52 29.93
CA GLU A 201 -9.92 -14.61 29.89
C GLU A 201 -10.33 -14.93 28.46
N TYR A 202 -10.57 -13.90 27.64
CA TYR A 202 -10.85 -14.08 26.22
C TYR A 202 -9.71 -14.80 25.49
N LEU A 203 -8.45 -14.38 25.73
CA LEU A 203 -7.28 -15.03 25.14
C LEU A 203 -7.14 -16.49 25.59
N LYS A 204 -7.41 -16.79 26.86
CA LYS A 204 -7.39 -18.18 27.38
C LYS A 204 -8.51 -19.02 26.78
N ALA A 205 -9.74 -18.50 26.74
CA ALA A 205 -10.90 -19.20 26.20
C ALA A 205 -10.73 -19.54 24.70
N ASN A 206 -10.03 -18.68 23.96
CA ASN A 206 -9.79 -18.84 22.52
C ASN A 206 -8.35 -19.31 22.20
N ALA A 207 -7.56 -19.73 23.19
CA ALA A 207 -6.14 -20.05 23.02
C ALA A 207 -5.90 -21.13 21.96
N ARG A 208 -6.77 -22.14 21.92
CA ARG A 208 -6.72 -23.21 20.92
C ARG A 208 -6.94 -22.67 19.50
N VAL A 209 -7.93 -21.79 19.32
CA VAL A 209 -8.23 -21.15 18.03
C VAL A 209 -7.03 -20.36 17.53
N PHE A 210 -6.41 -19.59 18.42
CA PHE A 210 -5.20 -18.84 18.10
C PHE A 210 -4.02 -19.75 17.76
N ALA A 211 -3.82 -20.84 18.51
CA ALA A 211 -2.77 -21.81 18.24
C ALA A 211 -2.95 -22.49 16.87
N GLU A 212 -4.19 -22.88 16.51
CA GLU A 212 -4.50 -23.45 15.20
C GLU A 212 -4.21 -22.44 14.06
N LYS A 213 -4.60 -21.16 14.23
CA LYS A 213 -4.24 -20.10 13.27
C LYS A 213 -2.73 -19.88 13.16
N LEU A 214 -2.01 -19.92 14.29
CA LEU A 214 -0.56 -19.77 14.34
C LEU A 214 0.18 -20.95 13.72
N ASN A 215 -0.38 -22.17 13.77
CA ASN A 215 0.25 -23.36 13.19
C ASN A 215 0.46 -23.27 11.67
N HIS A 216 -0.31 -22.44 10.96
CA HIS A 216 -0.08 -22.16 9.54
C HIS A 216 1.18 -21.32 9.28
N VAL A 217 1.67 -20.60 10.29
CA VAL A 217 2.86 -19.74 10.20
C VAL A 217 3.98 -20.40 10.99
N LYS A 218 4.80 -21.21 10.31
CA LYS A 218 5.98 -21.80 10.93
C LYS A 218 7.04 -20.72 11.22
N PRO A 219 7.53 -20.60 12.46
CA PRO A 219 8.58 -19.65 12.77
C PRO A 219 9.85 -19.98 11.99
N LEU A 220 10.59 -18.96 11.56
CA LEU A 220 11.89 -19.14 10.88
C LEU A 220 12.96 -19.73 11.80
N HIS A 221 12.76 -19.59 13.12
CA HIS A 221 13.67 -20.06 14.13
C HIS A 221 12.91 -20.71 15.30
N GLY A 222 13.23 -21.97 15.60
CA GLY A 222 12.76 -22.67 16.79
C GLY A 222 13.69 -22.44 17.98
N LEU A 223 13.13 -22.37 19.19
CA LEU A 223 13.95 -22.20 20.42
C LEU A 223 14.72 -23.48 20.76
N ASP A 224 14.11 -24.64 20.57
CA ASP A 224 14.69 -25.93 21.01
C ASP A 224 15.45 -26.65 19.88
N GLU A 225 15.01 -26.49 18.64
CA GLU A 225 15.50 -27.29 17.50
C GLU A 225 16.70 -26.65 16.79
N ASP A 226 16.81 -25.32 16.82
CA ASP A 226 17.79 -24.60 16.02
C ASP A 226 19.02 -24.20 16.83
N LYS A 227 20.19 -24.46 16.26
CA LYS A 227 21.46 -24.02 16.82
C LYS A 227 21.65 -22.50 16.65
N LEU A 228 22.15 -21.87 17.70
CA LEU A 228 22.60 -20.49 17.70
C LEU A 228 23.96 -20.38 17.00
N HIS A 229 24.15 -19.35 16.19
CA HIS A 229 25.43 -19.06 15.57
C HIS A 229 26.47 -18.67 16.65
N PRO A 230 27.71 -19.23 16.64
CA PRO A 230 28.70 -18.97 17.68
C PRO A 230 29.04 -17.50 17.89
N ALA A 231 29.03 -16.69 16.82
CA ALA A 231 29.28 -15.25 16.87
C ALA A 231 28.20 -14.44 17.61
N ILE A 232 27.09 -15.05 18.04
CA ILE A 232 26.12 -14.39 18.93
C ILE A 232 26.73 -14.15 20.32
N VAL A 233 27.68 -15.00 20.73
CA VAL A 233 28.43 -14.83 21.97
C VAL A 233 29.45 -13.69 21.76
N MET A 234 29.05 -12.49 22.16
CA MET A 234 29.87 -11.28 22.18
C MET A 234 30.48 -11.07 23.58
N GLU A 235 31.30 -10.02 23.74
CA GLU A 235 31.86 -9.62 25.04
C GLU A 235 30.76 -9.41 26.09
N ARG A 236 29.67 -8.74 25.70
CA ARG A 236 28.43 -8.76 26.46
C ARG A 236 27.53 -9.87 25.91
N ILE A 237 27.36 -10.93 26.71
CA ILE A 237 26.54 -12.08 26.33
C ILE A 237 25.06 -11.68 26.36
N PRO A 238 24.32 -11.80 25.24
CA PRO A 238 22.88 -11.59 25.23
C PRO A 238 22.17 -12.62 26.11
N PHE A 239 21.05 -12.24 26.72
CA PHE A 239 20.18 -13.21 27.38
C PHE A 239 19.68 -14.26 26.38
N PRO A 240 19.30 -15.48 26.82
CA PRO A 240 18.91 -16.57 25.91
C PRO A 240 17.87 -16.13 24.86
N ILE A 241 16.81 -15.44 25.29
CA ILE A 241 15.76 -14.97 24.37
C ILE A 241 16.27 -13.92 23.36
N GLN A 242 17.23 -13.07 23.76
CA GLN A 242 17.88 -12.12 22.88
C GLN A 242 18.77 -12.83 21.85
N ALA A 243 19.47 -13.90 22.26
CA ALA A 243 20.27 -14.73 21.37
C ALA A 243 19.41 -15.39 20.27
N HIS A 244 18.26 -15.97 20.65
CA HIS A 244 17.31 -16.52 19.69
C HIS A 244 16.68 -15.43 18.80
N ALA A 245 16.39 -14.24 19.35
CA ALA A 245 15.92 -13.11 18.54
C ALA A 245 16.96 -12.69 17.49
N ILE A 246 18.24 -12.63 17.86
CA ILE A 246 19.35 -12.36 16.93
C ILE A 246 19.36 -13.41 15.82
N GLN A 247 19.35 -14.70 16.17
CA GLN A 247 19.39 -15.79 15.19
C GLN A 247 18.19 -15.76 14.24
N SER A 248 16.99 -15.51 14.77
CA SER A 248 15.75 -15.39 14.00
C SER A 248 15.81 -14.22 13.01
N LEU A 249 16.27 -13.05 13.45
CA LEU A 249 16.39 -11.86 12.61
C LEU A 249 17.49 -12.02 11.54
N VAL A 250 18.61 -12.69 11.85
CA VAL A 250 19.62 -13.05 10.85
C VAL A 250 19.04 -13.98 9.79
N LYS A 251 18.28 -15.02 10.18
CA LYS A 251 17.59 -15.91 9.23
C LYS A 251 16.60 -15.13 8.36
N ALA A 252 15.83 -14.22 8.95
CA ALA A 252 14.93 -13.34 8.21
C ALA A 252 15.69 -12.49 7.19
N LEU A 253 16.77 -11.81 7.61
CA LEU A 253 17.60 -10.96 6.74
C LEU A 253 18.32 -11.73 5.60
N LYS A 254 18.49 -13.05 5.73
CA LYS A 254 18.97 -13.90 4.64
C LYS A 254 17.90 -14.23 3.62
N ARG A 255 16.65 -14.39 4.07
CA ARG A 255 15.51 -14.72 3.22
C ARG A 255 14.91 -13.49 2.53
N GLN A 256 14.95 -12.35 3.21
CA GLN A 256 14.36 -11.09 2.78
C GLN A 256 15.28 -9.93 3.19
N ASN A 257 15.18 -8.79 2.50
CA ASN A 257 16.10 -7.66 2.73
C ASN A 257 15.78 -6.82 3.97
N THR A 258 14.67 -7.10 4.66
CA THR A 258 14.17 -6.30 5.79
C THR A 258 13.71 -7.21 6.92
N ALA A 259 13.99 -6.83 8.16
CA ALA A 259 13.45 -7.49 9.35
C ALA A 259 13.12 -6.43 10.42
N ILE A 260 12.05 -6.65 11.19
CA ILE A 260 11.58 -5.71 12.21
C ILE A 260 11.72 -6.38 13.58
N LEU A 261 12.43 -5.72 14.50
CA LEU A 261 12.48 -6.08 15.91
C LEU A 261 11.50 -5.18 16.67
N CYS A 262 10.39 -5.76 17.12
CA CYS A 262 9.46 -5.10 18.04
C CYS A 262 9.71 -5.59 19.46
N GLY A 263 9.87 -4.67 20.40
CA GLY A 263 10.04 -4.98 21.81
C GLY A 263 10.04 -3.73 22.68
N ASP A 264 9.69 -3.88 23.95
CA ASP A 264 9.51 -2.76 24.88
C ASP A 264 10.80 -2.00 25.15
N MET A 265 10.69 -0.76 25.64
CA MET A 265 11.83 0.03 26.07
C MET A 265 12.60 -0.71 27.18
N GLY A 266 13.94 -0.72 27.10
CA GLY A 266 14.78 -1.39 28.11
C GLY A 266 15.00 -2.90 27.89
N THR A 267 14.35 -3.55 26.92
CA THR A 267 14.50 -5.00 26.65
C THR A 267 15.79 -5.41 25.93
N GLY A 268 16.72 -4.46 25.69
CA GLY A 268 18.01 -4.74 25.06
C GLY A 268 17.97 -4.79 23.53
N LYS A 269 17.11 -4.03 22.86
CA LYS A 269 17.09 -3.93 21.39
C LYS A 269 18.46 -3.58 20.78
N SER A 270 19.24 -2.74 21.47
CA SER A 270 20.59 -2.36 21.01
C SER A 270 21.57 -3.54 21.02
N ILE A 271 21.53 -4.41 22.04
CA ILE A 271 22.39 -5.60 22.07
C ILE A 271 21.97 -6.61 21.00
N VAL A 272 20.67 -6.71 20.71
CA VAL A 272 20.16 -7.52 19.59
C VAL A 272 20.65 -6.97 18.26
N ALA A 273 20.57 -5.66 18.02
CA ALA A 273 21.04 -5.04 16.77
C ALA A 273 22.56 -5.24 16.55
N LEU A 274 23.36 -5.10 17.62
CA LEU A 274 24.79 -5.39 17.58
C LEU A 274 25.07 -6.87 17.30
N GLY A 275 24.33 -7.78 17.96
CA GLY A 275 24.47 -9.22 17.74
C GLY A 275 24.16 -9.63 16.29
N ILE A 276 23.10 -9.07 15.69
CA ILE A 276 22.78 -9.29 14.27
C ILE A 276 23.94 -8.84 13.39
N SER A 277 24.45 -7.63 13.64
CA SER A 277 25.57 -7.06 12.88
C SER A 277 26.83 -7.92 12.99
N ASN A 278 27.13 -8.42 14.19
CA ASN A 278 28.28 -9.28 14.44
C ASN A 278 28.16 -10.62 13.70
N VAL A 279 27.00 -11.28 13.78
CA VAL A 279 26.76 -12.54 13.05
C VAL A 279 26.90 -12.31 11.54
N LEU A 280 26.26 -11.28 10.98
CA LEU A 280 26.35 -10.97 9.55
C LEU A 280 27.79 -10.64 9.11
N TYR A 281 28.55 -9.94 9.95
CA TYR A 281 29.98 -9.67 9.71
C TYR A 281 30.79 -10.96 9.61
N HIS A 282 30.59 -11.90 10.54
CA HIS A 282 31.28 -13.19 10.53
C HIS A 282 30.88 -14.07 9.33
N GLU A 283 29.60 -14.10 8.99
CA GLU A 283 29.11 -14.91 7.85
C GLU A 283 29.53 -14.34 6.48
N ARG A 284 29.68 -13.01 6.36
CA ARG A 284 30.10 -12.36 5.11
C ARG A 284 31.61 -12.27 4.96
N SER A 285 32.36 -13.20 5.56
CA SER A 285 33.83 -13.23 5.53
C SER A 285 34.46 -11.92 6.00
N LYS A 286 33.91 -11.31 7.07
CA LYS A 286 34.39 -10.07 7.67
C LYS A 286 34.27 -8.84 6.76
N LYS A 287 33.33 -8.84 5.82
CA LYS A 287 32.99 -7.64 5.05
C LYS A 287 32.28 -6.61 5.95
N PRO A 288 32.63 -5.32 5.85
CA PRO A 288 32.02 -4.29 6.68
C PRO A 288 30.52 -4.14 6.35
N THR A 289 29.69 -4.18 7.40
CA THR A 289 28.25 -3.90 7.33
C THR A 289 28.03 -2.43 7.70
N ARG A 290 27.43 -1.64 6.81
CA ARG A 290 27.06 -0.26 7.11
C ARG A 290 25.80 -0.25 7.96
N ILE A 291 25.86 0.42 9.10
CA ILE A 291 24.73 0.68 9.97
C ILE A 291 24.38 2.16 9.80
N LEU A 292 23.17 2.43 9.31
CA LEU A 292 22.60 3.77 9.29
C LEU A 292 21.73 3.89 10.54
N LEU A 293 22.09 4.82 11.42
CA LEU A 293 21.36 5.16 12.64
C LEU A 293 20.43 6.35 12.36
#